data_AF-A0A7L4RDS0-F1
#
_entry.id   AF-A0A7L4RDS0-F1
#
_cell.length_a   1.000
_cell.length_b   1.000
_cell.length_c   1.000
_cell.angle_alpha   90.00
_cell.angle_beta   90.00
_cell.angle_gamma   90.00
#
_symmetry.space_group_name_H-M   'P 1'
#
loop_
_entity.id
_entity.type
_entity.pdbx_description
1 polymer ?
#
loop_
_entity_poly.entity_id
_entity_poly.type
_entity_poly.pdbx_seq_one_letter_code
_entity_poly.pdbx_strand_id
1 'polypeptide(L)'
;MIPEKVFFTKGVGRHREQLQSFEGALRDAGIQQCNLVTVSSILPPGCEVLPQKIGREYLRPGQIAFVVMSRNASNEPNRLIAASVG
;
A
#
# COMPACT_ATOMS: atom_id res chain seq x y z
N MET A 1 5.72 19.62 3.78
CA MET A 1 6.53 18.96 2.73
C MET A 1 5.57 18.30 1.75
N ILE A 2 5.75 18.50 0.44
CA ILE A 2 4.90 17.95 -0.63
C ILE A 2 5.70 16.82 -1.31
N PRO A 3 5.15 15.62 -1.53
CA PRO A 3 5.92 14.52 -2.12
C PRO A 3 6.20 14.76 -3.60
N GLU A 4 7.46 14.53 -4.00
CA GLU A 4 7.94 14.69 -5.38
C GLU A 4 7.90 13.37 -6.18
N LYS A 5 7.75 12.23 -5.49
CA LYS A 5 7.78 10.89 -6.08
C LYS A 5 6.63 10.06 -5.54
N VAL A 6 6.04 9.25 -6.41
CA VAL A 6 4.99 8.28 -6.06
C VAL A 6 5.27 6.96 -6.76
N PHE A 7 4.83 5.85 -6.18
CA PHE A 7 4.79 4.57 -6.86
C PHE A 7 3.52 3.82 -6.47
N PHE A 8 3.03 2.97 -7.35
CA PHE A 8 1.86 2.14 -7.11
C PHE A 8 2.29 0.76 -6.64
N THR A 9 1.56 0.23 -5.66
CA THR A 9 1.76 -1.12 -5.15
C THR A 9 0.42 -1.76 -4.85
N LYS A 10 0.39 -3.09 -4.90
CA LYS A 10 -0.77 -3.90 -4.53
C LYS A 10 -0.27 -5.15 -3.83
N GLY A 11 -1.12 -5.71 -2.99
CA GLY A 11 -0.82 -6.97 -2.33
C GLY A 11 -2.07 -7.69 -1.87
N VAL A 12 -1.94 -8.99 -1.69
CA VAL A 12 -2.98 -9.86 -1.15
C VAL A 12 -2.46 -10.61 0.06
N GLY A 13 -3.32 -10.80 1.05
CA GLY A 13 -2.98 -11.55 2.26
C GLY A 13 -4.14 -12.45 2.66
N ARG A 14 -3.81 -13.64 3.16
CA ARG A 14 -4.78 -14.64 3.61
C ARG A 14 -4.37 -15.12 4.99
N HIS A 15 -5.28 -14.97 5.93
CA HIS A 15 -5.12 -15.48 7.29
C HIS A 15 -6.48 -15.65 7.94
N ARG A 16 -6.58 -16.49 8.96
CA ARG A 16 -7.81 -16.66 9.76
C ARG A 16 -8.20 -15.36 10.46
N GLU A 17 -7.20 -14.67 11.01
CA GLU A 17 -7.35 -13.37 11.67
C GLU A 17 -7.24 -12.22 10.66
N GLN A 18 -8.20 -11.29 10.71
CA GLN A 18 -8.27 -10.15 9.78
C GLN A 18 -7.00 -9.29 9.84
N LEU A 19 -6.49 -8.98 11.03
CA LEU A 19 -5.31 -8.14 11.20
C LEU A 19 -4.06 -8.75 10.54
N GLN A 20 -3.86 -10.06 10.71
CA GLN A 20 -2.74 -10.76 10.08
C GLN A 20 -2.93 -10.91 8.57
N SER A 21 -4.18 -11.06 8.09
CA SER A 21 -4.44 -11.06 6.64
C SER A 21 -4.08 -9.70 6.03
N PHE A 22 -4.33 -8.60 6.75
CA PHE A 22 -3.95 -7.27 6.34
C PHE A 22 -2.42 -7.06 6.38
N GLU A 23 -1.73 -7.52 7.42
CA GLU A 23 -0.26 -7.50 7.47
C GLU A 23 0.35 -8.27 6.29
N GLY A 24 -0.20 -9.45 5.98
CA GLY A 24 0.20 -10.24 4.82
C GLY A 24 0.05 -9.47 3.51
N ALA A 25 -1.06 -8.75 3.34
CA ALA A 25 -1.28 -7.90 2.16
C ALA A 25 -0.26 -6.75 2.07
N LEU A 26 0.10 -6.13 3.21
CA LEU A 26 1.14 -5.09 3.25
C LEU A 26 2.53 -5.65 2.92
N ARG A 27 2.80 -6.89 3.32
CA ARG A 27 4.07 -7.59 3.05
C ARG A 27 4.20 -7.95 1.57
N ASP A 28 3.14 -8.46 0.96
CA ASP A 28 3.07 -8.70 -0.49
C ASP A 28 3.23 -7.38 -1.27
N ALA A 29 2.59 -6.31 -0.80
CA ALA A 29 2.77 -4.95 -1.30
C ALA A 29 4.16 -4.35 -1.03
N GLY A 30 4.99 -4.97 -0.19
CA GLY A 30 6.37 -4.56 0.13
C GLY A 30 6.48 -3.22 0.85
N ILE A 31 5.45 -2.85 1.62
CA ILE A 31 5.40 -1.61 2.41
C ILE A 31 5.15 -1.88 3.91
N GLN A 32 5.16 -3.15 4.33
CA GLN A 32 4.95 -3.59 5.72
C GLN A 32 5.95 -2.98 6.72
N GLN A 33 7.14 -2.61 6.25
CA GLN A 33 8.20 -2.06 7.09
C GLN A 33 8.02 -0.58 7.43
N CYS A 34 7.02 0.09 6.86
CA CYS A 34 6.74 1.50 7.08
C CYS A 34 5.57 1.70 8.05
N ASN A 35 5.57 2.85 8.73
CA ASN A 35 4.41 3.36 9.46
C ASN A 35 3.51 4.12 8.48
N LEU A 36 2.36 3.54 8.12
CA LEU A 36 1.51 4.06 7.05
C LEU A 36 0.53 5.11 7.58
N VAL A 37 0.54 6.30 6.99
CA VAL A 37 -0.45 7.36 7.24
C VAL A 37 -1.32 7.50 6.01
N THR A 38 -2.60 7.15 6.15
CA THR A 38 -3.56 7.28 5.05
C THR A 38 -3.92 8.75 4.84
N VAL A 39 -3.80 9.24 3.61
CA VAL A 39 -4.18 10.60 3.20
C VAL A 39 -5.30 10.58 2.17
N SER A 40 -5.90 11.75 1.92
CA SER A 40 -6.87 11.94 0.83
C SER A 40 -6.22 11.77 -0.55
N SER A 41 -7.02 11.37 -1.53
CA SER A 41 -6.61 11.00 -2.89
C SER A 41 -6.16 12.19 -3.75
N ILE A 42 -5.07 12.86 -3.39
CA ILE A 42 -4.50 13.99 -4.14
C ILE A 42 -3.07 13.67 -4.52
N LEU A 43 -2.80 13.56 -5.82
CA LEU A 43 -1.45 13.49 -6.37
C LEU A 43 -0.94 14.93 -6.59
N PRO A 44 0.16 15.36 -5.97
CA PRO A 44 0.68 16.70 -6.17
C PRO A 44 1.14 16.94 -7.63
N PRO A 45 1.06 18.20 -8.11
CA PRO A 45 1.59 18.55 -9.41
C PRO A 45 3.11 18.33 -9.46
N GLY A 46 3.63 17.85 -10.59
CA GLY A 46 5.06 17.58 -10.79
C GLY A 46 5.59 16.33 -10.08
N CYS A 47 4.72 15.51 -9.48
CA CYS A 47 5.10 14.27 -8.84
C CYS A 47 5.49 13.21 -9.90
N GLU A 48 6.69 12.65 -9.79
CA GLU A 48 7.19 11.62 -10.67
C GLU A 48 6.63 10.24 -10.28
N VAL A 49 6.04 9.52 -11.25
CA VAL A 49 5.56 8.15 -11.04
C VAL A 49 6.71 7.18 -11.30
N LEU A 50 7.19 6.54 -10.24
CA LEU A 50 8.26 5.57 -10.28
C LEU A 50 7.74 4.13 -10.44
N PRO A 51 8.50 3.25 -11.11
CA PRO A 51 8.30 1.81 -11.01
C PRO A 51 8.38 1.35 -9.55
N GLN A 52 7.52 0.41 -9.14
CA GLN A 52 7.44 -0.09 -7.77
C GLN A 52 8.79 -0.54 -7.19
N LYS A 53 9.64 -1.20 -7.99
CA LYS A 53 10.96 -1.67 -7.55
C LYS A 53 11.85 -0.49 -7.11
N ILE A 54 11.91 0.55 -7.93
CA ILE A 54 12.69 1.77 -7.66
C ILE A 54 12.07 2.54 -6.49
N GLY A 55 10.75 2.71 -6.48
CA GLY A 55 10.05 3.42 -5.39
C GLY A 55 10.28 2.79 -4.01
N ARG A 56 10.40 1.46 -3.93
CA ARG A 56 10.71 0.73 -2.69
C ARG A 56 12.11 1.02 -2.15
N GLU A 57 13.10 1.31 -3.00
CA GLU A 57 14.47 1.63 -2.58
C GLU A 57 14.56 2.95 -1.81
N TYR A 58 13.61 3.86 -2.04
CA TYR A 58 13.47 5.10 -1.27
C TYR A 58 12.84 4.89 0.12
N LEU A 59 12.34 3.69 0.43
CA LEU A 59 11.69 3.41 1.69
C LEU A 59 12.67 2.93 2.76
N ARG A 60 12.61 3.55 3.93
CA ARG A 60 13.37 3.14 5.12
C ARG A 60 12.48 2.42 6.13
N PRO A 61 12.93 1.32 6.76
CA PRO A 61 12.20 0.69 7.86
C PRO A 61 11.87 1.69 8.97
N GLY A 62 10.64 1.64 9.48
CA GLY A 62 10.14 2.53 10.52
C GLY A 62 9.76 3.95 10.07
N GLN A 63 9.99 4.32 8.81
CA GLN A 63 9.62 5.65 8.32
C GLN A 63 8.10 5.85 8.30
N ILE A 64 7.66 7.09 8.48
CA ILE A 64 6.28 7.47 8.18
C ILE A 64 6.13 7.60 6.66
N ALA A 65 5.28 6.77 6.07
CA ALA A 65 4.95 6.81 4.65
C ALA A 65 3.50 7.24 4.46
N PHE A 66 3.29 8.32 3.72
CA PHE A 66 1.96 8.77 3.35
C PHE A 66 1.44 7.94 2.18
N VAL A 67 0.23 7.41 2.30
CA VAL A 67 -0.36 6.52 1.30
C VAL A 67 -1.80 6.90 1.00
N VAL A 68 -2.19 6.80 -0.26
CA VAL A 68 -3.60 6.67 -0.64
C VAL A 68 -3.89 5.16 -0.66
N MET A 69 -4.85 4.71 0.14
CA MET A 69 -5.11 3.28 0.32
C MET A 69 -6.55 2.94 0.06
N SER A 70 -6.77 2.01 -0.87
CA SER A 70 -8.00 1.25 -1.02
C SER A 70 -7.77 -0.15 -0.44
N ARG A 71 -8.70 -0.65 0.37
CA ARG A 71 -8.63 -2.00 0.95
C ARG A 71 -10.00 -2.65 0.93
N ASN A 72 -9.99 -3.96 0.73
CA ASN A 72 -11.20 -4.80 0.75
C ASN A 72 -10.86 -6.14 1.41
N ALA A 73 -11.80 -6.74 2.11
CA ALA A 73 -11.61 -7.99 2.83
C ALA A 73 -12.89 -8.84 2.80
N SER A 74 -12.73 -10.16 2.79
CA SER A 74 -13.83 -11.12 2.87
C SER A 74 -13.39 -12.33 3.70
N ASN A 75 -14.33 -12.90 4.44
CA ASN A 75 -14.20 -14.18 5.14
C ASN A 75 -14.97 -15.31 4.45
N GLU A 76 -15.55 -15.06 3.27
CA GLU A 76 -16.23 -16.07 2.47
C GLU A 76 -15.19 -16.90 1.69
N PRO A 77 -15.21 -18.25 1.81
CA PRO A 77 -14.35 -19.11 1.01
C PRO A 77 -14.54 -18.85 -0.49
N ASN A 78 -13.43 -18.77 -1.23
CA ASN A 78 -13.41 -18.59 -2.69
C ASN A 78 -14.08 -17.30 -3.20
N ARG A 79 -14.36 -16.31 -2.34
CA ARG A 79 -14.91 -15.02 -2.78
C ARG A 79 -13.85 -14.22 -3.53
N LEU A 80 -14.19 -13.78 -4.74
CA LEU A 80 -13.41 -12.82 -5.49
C LEU A 80 -13.63 -11.42 -4.93
N ILE A 81 -12.53 -10.79 -4.50
CA ILE A 81 -12.49 -9.40 -4.05
C ILE A 81 -11.34 -8.67 -4.76
N ALA A 82 -11.49 -7.36 -4.92
CA ALA A 82 -10.46 -6.49 -5.46
C ALA A 82 -10.39 -5.18 -4.65
N ALA A 83 -9.21 -4.58 -4.66
CA ALA A 83 -8.96 -3.23 -4.20
C ALA A 83 -8.05 -2.54 -5.22
N SER A 84 -8.34 -1.29 -5.54
CA SER A 84 -7.61 -0.52 -6.54
C SER A 84 -7.51 0.95 -6.13
N VAL A 85 -6.38 1.55 -6.49
CA VAL A 85 -6.15 3.00 -6.48
C VAL A 85 -5.79 3.41 -7.90
N GLY A 86 -6.28 4.57 -8.33
CA GLY A 86 -6.10 5.12 -9.68
C GLY A 86 -6.12 6.63 -9.65
#